data_AF-W3AIP7-F1
#
_entry.id   AF-W3AIP7-F1
#
_cell.length_a   1.000
_cell.length_b   1.000
_cell.length_c   1.000
_cell.angle_alpha   90.00
_cell.angle_beta   90.00
_cell.angle_gamma   90.00
#
_symmetry.space_group_name_H-M   'P 1'
#
loop_
_entity.id
_entity.type
_entity.pdbx_description
1 polymer ?
#
loop_
_entity_poly.entity_id
_entity_poly.type
_entity_poly.pdbx_seq_one_letter_code
_entity_poly.pdbx_strand_id
1 'polypeptide(L)'
;MSALETGSCYAYGTSYEGSDIDFRVVTLMMPSDLLGLTEFDQYEDDRTDTVIYGFNKLVKLLLECSPNTCEILGLDEEQYLIKLELGLELIDNSRLFISKRAIRS
;
A
#
# COMPACT_ATOMS: atom_id res chain seq x y z
N MET A 1 12.44 12.91 -2.62
CA MET A 1 11.44 11.84 -2.50
C MET A 1 12.16 10.54 -2.77
N SER A 2 12.44 9.75 -1.74
CA SER A 2 13.01 8.41 -1.87
C SER A 2 11.80 7.48 -2.00
N ALA A 3 11.35 7.24 -3.23
CA ALA A 3 10.11 6.51 -3.43
C ALA A 3 10.34 5.04 -3.07
N LEU A 4 9.47 4.51 -2.22
CA LEU A 4 9.03 3.15 -2.37
C LEU A 4 7.92 3.21 -3.44
N GLU A 5 7.87 2.28 -4.39
CA GLU A 5 6.83 2.26 -5.41
C GLU A 5 6.45 0.79 -5.56
N THR A 6 5.30 0.45 -4.98
CA THR A 6 4.56 -0.80 -5.20
C THR A 6 3.19 -0.35 -5.68
N GLY A 7 2.91 -0.42 -6.97
CA GLY A 7 1.61 -0.07 -7.55
C GLY A 7 0.77 -1.32 -7.73
N SER A 8 -0.49 -1.36 -7.29
CA SER A 8 -1.40 -2.50 -7.50
C SER A 8 -2.47 -2.21 -8.54
N CYS A 9 -2.89 -3.19 -9.33
CA CYS A 9 -4.20 -3.19 -10.03
C CYS A 9 -4.72 -4.64 -10.15
N TYR A 10 -5.96 -4.93 -9.73
CA TYR A 10 -6.76 -6.19 -9.69
C TYR A 10 -7.13 -6.71 -8.28
N ALA A 11 -8.18 -6.15 -7.67
CA ALA A 11 -8.97 -6.90 -6.71
C ALA A 11 -10.33 -7.19 -7.36
N TYR A 12 -10.68 -8.47 -7.42
CA TYR A 12 -11.94 -9.06 -7.92
C TYR A 12 -12.05 -9.39 -9.42
N GLY A 13 -12.28 -10.68 -9.68
CA GLY A 13 -12.67 -11.27 -10.97
C GLY A 13 -14.08 -10.87 -11.44
N THR A 14 -14.36 -9.57 -11.48
CA THR A 14 -15.58 -8.96 -12.04
C THR A 14 -15.25 -7.93 -13.12
N SER A 15 -14.16 -8.13 -13.88
CA SER A 15 -13.72 -7.17 -14.88
C SER A 15 -14.59 -7.20 -16.14
N TYR A 16 -15.38 -6.14 -16.35
CA TYR A 16 -15.93 -5.71 -17.64
C TYR A 16 -15.04 -4.58 -18.21
N GLU A 17 -15.14 -4.26 -19.50
CA GLU A 17 -14.31 -3.27 -20.25
C GLU A 17 -14.32 -1.80 -19.72
N GLY A 18 -14.89 -1.55 -18.54
CA GLY A 18 -14.91 -0.24 -17.87
C GLY A 18 -14.70 -0.33 -16.36
N SER A 19 -13.86 -1.27 -15.88
CA SER A 19 -13.55 -1.42 -14.47
C SER A 19 -12.61 -0.30 -14.00
N ASP A 20 -12.95 0.36 -12.88
CA ASP A 20 -12.14 1.41 -12.28
C ASP A 20 -10.78 0.85 -11.82
N ILE A 21 -9.70 1.57 -12.13
CA ILE A 21 -8.33 1.20 -11.75
C ILE A 21 -7.97 1.98 -10.49
N ASP A 22 -7.95 1.29 -9.35
CA ASP A 22 -7.45 1.81 -8.08
C ASP A 22 -5.92 1.77 -8.04
N PHE A 23 -5.26 2.93 -7.93
CA PHE A 23 -3.82 2.96 -7.68
C PHE A 23 -3.55 3.06 -6.18
N ARG A 24 -2.80 2.10 -5.65
CA ARG A 24 -2.27 2.16 -4.28
C ARG A 24 -0.76 2.27 -4.35
N VAL A 25 -0.20 3.29 -3.70
CA VAL A 25 1.24 3.58 -3.67
C VAL A 25 1.69 3.71 -2.22
N VAL A 26 2.91 3.30 -1.94
CA VAL A 26 3.53 3.40 -0.61
C VAL A 26 4.82 4.18 -0.76
N THR A 27 5.01 5.29 -0.05
CA THR A 27 6.22 6.10 -0.14
C THR A 27 6.98 6.19 1.19
N LEU A 28 8.30 6.36 1.14
CA LEU A 28 9.09 6.56 2.35
C LEU A 28 8.97 8.00 2.83
N MET A 29 9.05 8.14 4.16
CA MET A 29 9.07 9.43 4.83
C MET A 29 10.32 10.24 4.43
N MET A 30 10.19 11.56 4.31
CA MET A 30 11.34 12.45 4.15
C MET A 30 12.15 12.50 5.46
N PRO A 31 13.46 12.83 5.41
CA PRO A 31 14.24 13.00 6.63
C PRO A 31 13.63 13.99 7.63
N SER A 32 12.97 15.05 7.16
CA SER A 32 12.25 16.00 8.02
C SER A 32 11.07 15.37 8.76
N ASP A 33 10.39 14.41 8.13
CA ASP A 33 9.31 13.67 8.76
C ASP A 33 9.83 12.76 9.87
N LEU A 34 10.98 12.12 9.65
CA LEU A 34 11.64 11.28 10.65
C LEU A 34 12.13 12.08 11.87
N LEU A 35 12.46 13.36 11.66
CA LEU A 35 12.84 14.30 12.71
C LEU A 35 11.62 14.95 13.40
N GLY A 36 10.40 14.67 12.96
CA GLY A 36 9.17 15.27 13.48
C GLY A 36 9.01 16.75 13.13
N LEU A 37 9.71 17.24 12.11
CA LEU A 37 9.59 18.61 11.61
C LEU A 37 8.46 18.77 10.60
N THR A 38 8.10 17.66 9.94
CA THR A 38 6.97 17.54 9.02
C THR A 38 6.25 16.22 9.29
N GLU A 39 5.08 16.03 8.69
CA GLU A 39 4.34 14.77 8.76
C GLU A 39 3.69 14.51 7.40
N PHE A 40 3.80 13.27 6.92
CA PHE A 40 3.09 12.78 5.75
C PHE A 40 2.42 11.46 6.08
N ASP A 41 1.08 11.48 6.11
CA ASP A 41 0.27 10.31 6.45
C ASP A 41 -0.25 9.62 5.19
N GLN A 42 -1.03 10.33 4.39
CA GLN A 42 -1.57 9.84 3.12
C GLN A 42 -1.97 11.00 2.20
N TYR A 43 -2.07 10.71 0.90
CA TYR A 43 -2.66 11.56 -0.11
C TYR A 43 -3.66 10.75 -0.95
N GLU A 44 -4.78 11.37 -1.31
CA GLU A 44 -5.84 10.76 -2.12
C GLU A 44 -6.12 11.67 -3.34
N ASP A 45 -6.25 11.08 -4.52
CA ASP A 45 -6.70 11.74 -5.74
C ASP A 45 -7.92 11.03 -6.31
N ASP A 46 -9.10 11.63 -6.09
CA ASP A 46 -10.39 11.12 -6.55
C ASP A 46 -10.49 11.01 -8.08
N ARG A 47 -9.69 11.80 -8.83
CA ARG A 47 -9.77 11.81 -10.30
C ARG A 47 -9.17 10.57 -10.93
N THR A 48 -8.18 9.98 -10.27
CA THR A 48 -7.44 8.81 -10.73
C THR A 48 -7.54 7.64 -9.76
N ASP A 49 -8.46 7.73 -8.80
CA ASP A 49 -8.66 6.74 -7.73
C ASP A 49 -7.34 6.27 -7.09
N THR A 50 -6.50 7.26 -6.76
CA THR A 50 -5.13 7.02 -6.31
C THR A 50 -4.98 7.32 -4.83
N VAL A 51 -4.42 6.37 -4.08
CA VAL A 51 -4.06 6.55 -2.67
C VAL A 51 -2.56 6.34 -2.51
N ILE A 52 -1.88 7.33 -1.94
CA ILE A 52 -0.46 7.28 -1.61
C ILE A 52 -0.33 7.26 -0.09
N TYR A 53 0.11 6.13 0.47
CA TYR A 53 0.37 5.99 1.90
C TYR A 53 1.81 6.38 2.24
N GLY A 54 2.00 7.12 3.32
CA GLY A 54 3.29 7.18 4.00
C GLY A 54 3.60 5.81 4.63
N PHE A 55 4.87 5.39 4.58
CA PHE A 55 5.27 4.06 5.06
C PHE A 55 4.83 3.79 6.51
N ASN A 56 4.97 4.77 7.39
CA ASN A 56 4.55 4.64 8.80
C ASN A 56 3.04 4.42 8.94
N LYS A 57 2.24 5.13 8.14
CA LYS A 57 0.78 4.96 8.09
C LYS A 57 0.42 3.56 7.59
N LEU A 58 1.06 3.10 6.51
CA LEU A 58 0.84 1.76 5.99
C LEU A 58 1.12 0.68 7.04
N VAL A 59 2.30 0.73 7.68
CA VAL A 59 2.68 -0.26 8.71
C VAL A 59 1.63 -0.31 9.82
N LYS A 60 1.13 0.85 10.27
CA LYS A 60 0.08 0.91 11.29
C LYS A 60 -1.22 0.24 10.80
N LEU A 61 -1.66 0.54 9.58
CA LEU A 61 -2.87 -0.05 8.98
C LEU A 61 -2.73 -1.57 8.80
N LEU A 62 -1.56 -2.05 8.40
CA LEU A 62 -1.23 -3.47 8.28
C LEU A 62 -1.27 -4.18 9.65
N LEU A 63 -0.72 -3.56 10.70
CA LEU A 63 -0.81 -4.08 12.07
C LEU A 63 -2.25 -4.09 12.62
N GLU A 64 -3.12 -3.25 12.07
CA GLU A 64 -4.55 -3.21 12.35
C GLU A 64 -5.36 -4.17 11.45
N CYS A 65 -4.70 -4.83 10.49
CA CYS A 65 -5.29 -5.72 9.48
C CYS A 65 -6.37 -5.01 8.64
N SER A 66 -6.13 -3.75 8.25
CA SER A 66 -7.01 -3.01 7.35
C SER A 66 -7.08 -3.70 5.98
N PRO A 67 -8.27 -4.13 5.49
CA PRO A 67 -8.42 -4.89 4.24
C PRO A 67 -7.74 -4.23 3.05
N ASN A 68 -8.00 -2.94 2.83
CA ASN A 68 -7.45 -2.16 1.71
C ASN A 68 -5.92 -2.15 1.67
N THR A 69 -5.26 -2.24 2.83
CA THR A 69 -3.80 -2.28 2.91
C THR A 69 -3.24 -3.69 2.87
N CYS A 70 -3.97 -4.67 3.39
CA CYS A 70 -3.58 -6.08 3.31
C CYS A 70 -3.67 -6.60 1.88
N GLU A 71 -4.62 -6.11 1.08
CA GLU A 71 -4.71 -6.41 -0.36
C GLU A 71 -3.41 -6.06 -1.09
N ILE A 72 -2.76 -4.95 -0.75
CA ILE A 72 -1.48 -4.53 -1.35
C ILE A 72 -0.38 -5.59 -1.18
N LEU A 73 -0.41 -6.37 -0.09
CA LEU A 73 0.58 -7.43 0.16
C LEU A 73 0.28 -8.74 -0.58
N GLY A 74 -0.94 -8.89 -1.08
CA GLY A 74 -1.48 -10.15 -1.59
C GLY A 74 -1.77 -10.17 -3.09
N LEU A 75 -1.23 -9.21 -3.85
CA LEU A 75 -1.47 -9.10 -5.28
C LEU A 75 -0.66 -10.14 -6.07
N ASP A 76 -1.16 -10.51 -7.24
CA ASP A 76 -0.41 -11.27 -8.23
C ASP A 76 0.75 -10.44 -8.78
N GLU A 77 1.81 -11.12 -9.23
CA GLU A 77 3.06 -10.46 -9.63
C GLU A 77 2.90 -9.41 -10.74
N GLU A 78 1.95 -9.63 -11.65
CA GLU A 78 1.66 -8.77 -12.81
C GLU A 78 0.94 -7.47 -12.42
N GLN A 79 0.32 -7.47 -11.24
CA GLN A 79 -0.43 -6.34 -10.72
C GLN A 79 0.48 -5.29 -10.09
N TYR A 80 1.71 -5.69 -9.73
CA TYR A 80 2.74 -4.80 -9.21
C TYR A 80 3.39 -3.99 -10.34
N LEU A 81 2.96 -2.74 -10.52
CA LEU A 81 3.44 -1.87 -11.60
C LEU A 81 4.90 -1.45 -11.45
N ILE A 82 5.36 -1.34 -10.20
CA ILE A 82 6.71 -0.95 -9.84
C ILE A 82 7.13 -1.85 -8.67
N LYS A 83 8.39 -2.33 -8.71
CA LYS A 83 8.97 -3.21 -7.69
C LYS A 83 10.36 -2.68 -7.33
N LEU A 84 10.46 -2.04 -6.18
CA LEU A 84 11.73 -1.68 -5.57
C LEU A 84 12.11 -2.71 -4.51
N GLU A 85 13.41 -2.86 -4.23
CA GLU A 85 13.94 -3.84 -3.27
C GLU A 85 13.24 -3.78 -1.91
N LEU A 86 13.06 -2.58 -1.35
CA LEU A 86 12.35 -2.36 -0.09
C LEU A 86 10.85 -2.75 -0.14
N GLY A 87 10.23 -2.73 -1.32
CA GLY A 87 8.83 -3.11 -1.51
C GLY A 87 8.68 -4.62 -1.55
N LEU A 88 9.62 -5.28 -2.22
CA LEU A 88 9.73 -6.72 -2.18
C LEU A 88 10.00 -7.21 -0.75
N GLU A 89 10.89 -6.56 -0.01
CA GLU A 89 11.10 -6.90 1.41
C GLU A 89 9.80 -6.79 2.23
N LEU A 90 8.97 -5.78 1.99
CA LEU A 90 7.69 -5.63 2.66
C LEU A 90 6.72 -6.78 2.31
N ILE A 91 6.64 -7.15 1.02
CA ILE A 91 5.79 -8.23 0.51
C ILE A 91 6.26 -9.60 1.04
N ASP A 92 7.55 -9.87 1.00
CA ASP A 92 8.18 -11.10 1.50
C ASP A 92 7.94 -11.29 3.00
N ASN A 93 7.84 -10.18 3.73
CA ASN A 93 7.54 -10.16 5.16
C ASN A 93 6.05 -9.94 5.48
N SER A 94 5.15 -10.08 4.51
CA SER A 94 3.69 -9.91 4.68
C SER A 94 3.11 -10.70 5.87
N ARG A 95 3.69 -11.87 6.17
CA ARG A 95 3.33 -12.72 7.32
C ARG A 95 3.45 -12.03 8.67
N LEU A 96 4.27 -10.97 8.80
CA LEU A 96 4.38 -10.19 10.03
C LEU A 96 3.07 -9.46 10.40
N PHE A 97 2.23 -9.19 9.41
CA PHE A 97 1.01 -8.39 9.57
C PHE A 97 -0.27 -9.24 9.66
N ILE A 98 -0.18 -10.53 9.33
CA ILE A 98 -1.31 -11.46 9.39
C ILE A 98 -1.44 -11.99 10.83
N SER A 99 -2.36 -11.40 11.59
CA SER A 99 -2.60 -11.75 13.00
C SER A 99 -4.04 -12.22 13.25
N LYS A 100 -4.34 -12.75 14.44
CA LYS A 100 -5.74 -13.09 14.85
C LYS A 100 -6.69 -11.89 14.80
N ARG A 101 -6.18 -10.64 14.69
CA ARG A 101 -7.02 -9.45 14.49
C ARG A 101 -7.75 -9.48 13.14
N ALA A 102 -7.16 -10.10 12.12
CA ALA A 102 -7.76 -10.27 10.80
C ALA A 102 -9.04 -11.13 10.80
N ILE A 103 -9.33 -11.85 11.89
CA ILE A 103 -10.56 -12.65 12.03
C ILE A 103 -11.79 -11.76 12.28
N ARG A 104 -11.59 -10.50 12.71
CA ARG A 104 -12.66 -9.56 13.10
C ARG A 104 -12.76 -8.32 12.19
N SER A 105 -11.90 -8.22 11.18
CA SER A 105 -11.83 -7.12 10.20
C SER A 105 -12.72 -7.39 9.01
#